data_AF-X1EWL5-F1
#
_entry.id   AF-X1EWL5-F1
#
_cell.length_a   1.000
_cell.length_b   1.000
_cell.length_c   1.000
_cell.angle_alpha   90.00
_cell.angle_beta   90.00
_cell.angle_gamma   90.00
#
_symmetry.space_group_name_H-M   'P 1'
#
loop_
_entity.id
_entity.type
_entity.pdbx_description
1 polymer ?
#
loop_
_entity_poly.entity_id
_entity_poly.type
_entity_poly.pdbx_seq_one_letter_code
_entity_poly.pdbx_strand_id
1 'polypeptide(L)'
;VFIFLGMFSKSTKKKLDDDKKNFTHLSSIHEAKRSLTRVQFHETDKGKSAKEDTRWGLNETSFLAKADRILNYPKLPYNALLTFLRIDDWHKFNTVRHWKIDGKSVTQRAGLPIYMPRFRKHTIFVDANDNHSLLIGTTNSGKTFSVILQMIELVCMAGECAIINDPKGELYEYTAKQFEEAGYEIIKLNFVNAKASDAWA
;
A
#
# COMPACT_ATOMS: atom_id res chain seq x y z
N VAL A 1 5.75 55.39 -3.96
CA VAL A 1 4.86 55.39 -2.77
C VAL A 1 3.76 54.36 -3.08
N PHE A 2 3.68 53.14 -2.57
CA PHE A 2 4.19 52.48 -1.36
C PHE A 2 4.59 51.03 -1.71
N ILE A 3 5.66 50.58 -1.05
CA ILE A 3 6.19 49.23 -1.05
C ILE A 3 5.28 48.33 -0.20
N PHE A 4 4.70 47.26 -0.75
CA PHE A 4 4.09 46.17 0.02
C PHE A 4 5.01 44.94 -0.01
N LEU A 5 6.22 45.13 0.51
CA LEU A 5 7.19 44.09 0.81
C LEU A 5 7.04 43.77 2.31
N GLY A 6 6.29 42.73 2.69
CA GLY A 6 6.10 42.48 4.12
C GLY A 6 5.17 41.37 4.60
N MET A 7 4.79 40.37 3.80
CA MET A 7 3.93 39.27 4.31
C MET A 7 4.30 37.84 3.89
N PHE A 8 5.51 37.61 3.38
CA PHE A 8 6.00 36.26 3.06
C PHE A 8 7.30 35.94 3.78
N SER A 9 7.22 35.54 5.06
CA SER A 9 8.34 34.81 5.69
C SER A 9 7.99 34.07 6.99
N LYS A 10 6.86 34.37 7.66
CA LYS A 10 6.51 33.68 8.92
C LYS A 10 5.67 32.41 8.74
N SER A 11 5.00 32.22 7.60
CA SER A 11 4.17 31.04 7.35
C SER A 11 5.01 29.77 7.13
N THR A 12 6.13 29.86 6.40
CA THR A 12 6.98 28.71 6.07
C THR A 12 7.70 28.12 7.29
N LYS A 13 8.18 28.94 8.24
CA LYS A 13 8.80 28.43 9.48
C LYS A 13 7.77 27.75 10.40
N LYS A 14 6.59 28.35 10.56
CA LYS A 14 5.52 27.77 11.38
C LYS A 14 5.03 26.45 10.79
N LYS A 15 4.90 26.39 9.46
CA LYS A 15 4.55 25.17 8.72
C LYS A 15 5.61 24.08 8.86
N LEU A 16 6.90 24.43 8.78
CA LEU A 16 8.00 23.48 8.99
C LEU A 16 8.09 22.95 10.43
N ASP A 17 7.82 23.80 11.42
CA ASP A 17 7.79 23.41 12.84
C ASP A 17 6.56 22.55 13.17
N ASP A 18 5.41 22.83 12.57
CA ASP A 18 4.20 22.01 12.68
C ASP A 18 4.37 20.67 11.92
N ASP A 19 5.00 20.67 10.73
CA ASP A 19 5.37 19.46 10.01
C ASP A 19 6.37 18.62 10.83
N LYS A 20 7.41 19.24 11.41
CA LYS A 20 8.34 18.54 12.34
C LYS A 20 7.64 17.97 13.57
N LYS A 21 6.67 18.68 14.14
CA LYS A 21 5.85 18.18 15.26
C LYS A 21 4.95 17.01 14.83
N ASN A 22 4.40 17.05 13.62
CA ASN A 22 3.62 15.96 13.03
C ASN A 22 4.48 14.72 12.71
N PHE A 23 5.76 14.90 12.36
CA PHE A 23 6.70 13.78 12.16
C PHE A 23 7.22 13.17 13.47
N THR A 24 7.24 13.93 14.56
CA THR A 24 7.75 13.48 15.87
C THR A 24 6.67 12.90 16.76
N HIS A 25 5.42 13.32 16.61
CA HIS A 25 4.31 12.51 17.09
C HIS A 25 4.24 11.27 16.21
N LEU A 26 4.40 10.09 16.83
CA LEU A 26 3.89 8.84 16.26
C LEU A 26 2.49 9.15 15.75
N SER A 27 2.32 9.20 14.42
CA SER A 27 1.03 9.49 13.80
C SER A 27 0.02 8.60 14.50
N SER A 28 -0.97 9.19 15.17
CA SER A 28 -1.92 8.37 15.92
C SER A 28 -2.48 7.32 14.96
N ILE A 29 -2.83 6.12 15.43
CA ILE A 29 -3.36 5.07 14.53
C ILE A 29 -4.55 5.61 13.69
N HIS A 30 -5.27 6.62 14.19
CA HIS A 30 -6.31 7.34 13.47
C HIS A 30 -5.81 8.21 12.31
N GLU A 31 -4.68 8.87 12.49
CA GLU A 31 -4.00 9.74 11.54
C GLU A 31 -3.40 8.96 10.38
N ALA A 32 -2.72 7.85 10.67
CA ALA A 32 -2.26 6.91 9.65
C ALA A 32 -3.44 6.39 8.81
N LYS A 33 -4.58 6.06 9.43
CA LYS A 33 -5.76 5.52 8.72
C LYS A 33 -6.40 6.45 7.68
N ARG A 34 -6.10 7.76 7.64
CA ARG A 34 -6.77 8.69 6.71
C ARG A 34 -6.23 8.64 5.28
N SER A 35 -4.95 8.39 5.06
CA SER A 35 -4.39 8.22 3.72
C SER A 35 -4.38 6.78 3.23
N LEU A 36 -4.53 5.83 4.16
CA LEU A 36 -4.41 4.40 3.85
C LEU A 36 -5.60 3.90 3.05
N THR A 37 -5.27 3.03 2.09
CA THR A 37 -6.25 2.27 1.34
C THR A 37 -6.52 0.98 2.09
N ARG A 38 -7.80 0.66 2.24
CA ARG A 38 -8.21 -0.60 2.86
C ARG A 38 -8.23 -1.69 1.80
N VAL A 39 -7.37 -2.68 1.96
CA VAL A 39 -7.34 -3.89 1.14
C VAL A 39 -8.05 -4.99 1.92
N GLN A 40 -9.02 -5.63 1.29
CA GLN A 40 -9.75 -6.75 1.87
C GLN A 40 -9.48 -7.97 1.02
N PHE A 41 -9.27 -9.10 1.68
CA PHE A 41 -8.96 -10.35 1.03
C PHE A 41 -9.86 -11.45 1.58
N HIS A 42 -9.94 -12.56 0.87
CA HIS A 42 -10.66 -13.75 1.29
C HIS A 42 -9.84 -14.97 0.92
N GLU A 43 -10.07 -16.05 1.66
CA GLU A 43 -9.49 -17.34 1.31
C GLU A 43 -10.20 -17.85 0.06
N THR A 44 -9.39 -18.23 -0.93
CA THR A 44 -9.81 -18.82 -2.19
C THR A 44 -9.44 -20.29 -2.10
N ASP A 45 -10.43 -21.16 -1.90
CA ASP A 45 -10.21 -22.60 -1.85
C ASP A 45 -9.70 -23.09 -3.21
N LYS A 46 -8.54 -23.75 -3.23
CA LYS A 46 -8.12 -24.54 -4.39
C LYS A 46 -9.09 -25.71 -4.53
N GLY A 47 -9.69 -25.85 -5.72
CA GLY A 47 -10.50 -27.03 -6.04
C GLY A 47 -9.69 -28.31 -5.82
N LYS A 48 -10.16 -29.15 -4.88
CA LYS A 48 -9.79 -30.56 -4.63
C LYS A 48 -8.48 -31.06 -5.27
N SER A 49 -7.32 -30.54 -4.85
CA SER A 49 -6.05 -31.26 -4.97
C SER A 49 -5.00 -30.58 -4.09
N ALA A 50 -4.45 -31.33 -3.14
CA ALA A 50 -3.54 -30.90 -2.07
C ALA A 50 -4.17 -30.04 -0.95
N LYS A 51 -4.08 -30.57 0.27
CA LYS A 51 -4.79 -30.16 1.48
C LYS A 51 -4.11 -29.00 2.24
N GLU A 52 -3.15 -28.28 1.62
CA GLU A 52 -2.22 -27.42 2.36
C GLU A 52 -1.95 -26.02 1.78
N ASP A 53 -2.39 -25.67 0.57
CA ASP A 53 -2.08 -24.34 -0.01
C ASP A 53 -3.31 -23.41 0.02
N THR A 54 -3.51 -22.71 1.13
CA THR A 54 -4.43 -21.57 1.25
C THR A 54 -3.99 -20.45 0.30
N ARG A 55 -4.85 -20.01 -0.61
CA ARG A 55 -4.60 -18.85 -1.48
C ARG A 55 -5.45 -17.67 -1.06
N TRP A 56 -4.87 -16.48 -1.02
CA TRP A 56 -5.61 -15.24 -0.78
C TRP A 56 -5.97 -14.57 -2.10
N GLY A 57 -7.21 -14.11 -2.21
CA GLY A 57 -7.70 -13.31 -3.33
C GLY A 57 -8.28 -11.98 -2.84
N LEU A 58 -8.14 -10.93 -3.63
CA LEU A 58 -8.77 -9.65 -3.32
C LEU A 58 -10.29 -9.78 -3.29
N ASN A 59 -10.90 -9.16 -2.28
CA ASN A 59 -12.33 -9.07 -2.12
C ASN A 59 -12.78 -7.64 -2.45
N GLU A 60 -13.15 -7.42 -3.71
CA GLU A 60 -13.66 -6.13 -4.19
C GLU A 60 -15.15 -5.92 -3.90
N THR A 61 -15.92 -7.00 -3.69
CA THR A 61 -17.39 -6.96 -3.60
C THR A 61 -17.94 -6.95 -2.18
N SER A 62 -17.05 -6.92 -1.19
CA SER A 62 -17.36 -6.83 0.24
C SER A 62 -18.38 -5.73 0.56
N PHE A 63 -19.22 -5.97 1.56
CA PHE A 63 -20.20 -4.99 2.06
C PHE A 63 -19.54 -3.64 2.38
N LEU A 64 -18.34 -3.65 2.97
CA LEU A 64 -17.62 -2.43 3.30
C LEU A 64 -17.13 -1.68 2.05
N ALA A 65 -16.77 -2.39 0.98
CA ALA A 65 -16.41 -1.76 -0.29
C ALA A 65 -17.64 -1.09 -0.95
N LYS A 66 -18.82 -1.74 -0.87
CA LYS A 66 -20.09 -1.14 -1.31
C LYS A 66 -20.45 0.09 -0.48
N ALA A 67 -20.32 0.01 0.85
CA ALA A 67 -20.56 1.13 1.75
C ALA A 67 -19.63 2.32 1.46
N ASP A 68 -18.34 2.06 1.24
CA ASP A 68 -17.38 3.11 0.87
C ASP A 68 -17.74 3.76 -0.47
N ARG A 69 -18.20 2.99 -1.46
CA ARG A 69 -18.66 3.53 -2.75
C ARG A 69 -19.87 4.44 -2.60
N ILE A 70 -20.84 4.07 -1.76
CA ILE A 70 -22.04 4.88 -1.47
C ILE A 70 -21.63 6.16 -0.73
N LEU A 71 -20.81 6.04 0.32
CA LEU A 71 -20.32 7.18 1.09
C LEU A 71 -19.33 8.06 0.31
N ASN A 72 -18.75 7.59 -0.79
CA ASN A 72 -17.85 8.37 -1.62
C ASN A 72 -18.57 9.54 -2.31
N TYR A 73 -19.81 9.31 -2.76
CA TYR A 73 -20.59 10.32 -3.48
C TYR A 73 -20.75 11.64 -2.72
N PRO A 74 -21.17 11.66 -1.44
CA PRO A 74 -21.24 12.91 -0.66
C PRO A 74 -19.87 13.44 -0.20
N LYS A 75 -18.82 12.61 -0.13
CA LYS A 75 -17.47 13.05 0.28
C LYS A 75 -16.81 13.94 -0.77
N LEU A 76 -17.04 13.68 -2.05
CA LEU A 76 -16.45 14.45 -3.16
C LEU A 76 -16.82 15.96 -3.11
N PRO A 77 -18.11 16.36 -3.04
CA PRO A 77 -18.46 17.78 -2.95
C PRO A 77 -18.01 18.42 -1.64
N TYR A 78 -18.01 17.66 -0.53
CA TYR A 78 -17.48 18.16 0.74
C TYR A 78 -15.99 18.48 0.65
N ASN A 79 -15.18 17.57 0.09
CA ASN A 79 -13.75 17.80 -0.11
C ASN A 79 -13.49 18.93 -1.11
N ALA A 80 -14.32 19.07 -2.15
CA ALA A 80 -14.24 20.20 -3.08
C ALA A 80 -14.53 21.54 -2.39
N LEU A 81 -15.53 21.58 -1.50
CA LEU A 81 -15.86 22.76 -0.69
C LEU A 81 -14.70 23.12 0.25
N LEU A 82 -14.11 22.15 0.95
CA LEU A 82 -12.94 22.39 1.80
C LEU A 82 -11.75 22.93 0.99
N THR A 83 -11.54 22.39 -0.20
CA THR A 83 -10.47 22.83 -1.11
C THR A 83 -10.72 24.27 -1.58
N PHE A 84 -11.97 24.61 -1.91
CA PHE A 84 -12.37 25.97 -2.27
C PHE A 84 -12.11 26.96 -1.12
N LEU A 85 -12.37 26.55 0.12
CA LEU A 85 -12.08 27.33 1.33
C LEU A 85 -10.59 27.34 1.74
N ARG A 86 -9.69 26.74 0.94
CA ARG A 86 -8.25 26.60 1.22
C ARG A 86 -7.95 25.96 2.60
N ILE A 87 -8.82 25.07 3.05
CA ILE A 87 -8.64 24.33 4.29
C ILE A 87 -7.64 23.19 4.04
N ASP A 88 -6.76 22.96 5.01
CA ASP A 88 -5.73 21.93 4.95
C ASP A 88 -6.31 20.53 4.71
N ASP A 89 -5.56 19.70 3.98
CA ASP A 89 -5.94 18.34 3.59
C ASP A 89 -6.28 17.43 4.78
N TRP A 90 -5.78 17.78 5.98
CA TRP A 90 -6.12 17.10 7.22
C TRP A 90 -7.63 16.97 7.48
N HIS A 91 -8.42 17.97 7.09
CA HIS A 91 -9.87 17.99 7.30
C HIS A 91 -10.65 17.27 6.20
N LYS A 92 -9.98 16.87 5.11
CA LYS A 92 -10.61 16.19 3.98
C LYS A 92 -10.85 14.72 4.34
N PHE A 93 -11.97 14.19 3.87
CA PHE A 93 -12.27 12.77 4.05
C PHE A 93 -11.52 11.92 3.03
N ASN A 94 -11.16 10.70 3.43
CA ASN A 94 -10.61 9.73 2.48
C ASN A 94 -11.69 9.32 1.48
N THR A 95 -11.40 9.53 0.20
CA THR A 95 -12.23 9.16 -0.95
C THR A 95 -11.76 7.85 -1.54
N VAL A 96 -12.67 7.10 -2.15
CA VAL A 96 -12.31 5.91 -2.92
C VAL A 96 -11.43 6.36 -4.09
N ARG A 97 -10.28 5.72 -4.21
CA ARG A 97 -9.31 5.96 -5.27
C ARG A 97 -9.49 4.94 -6.38
N HIS A 98 -9.11 5.35 -7.58
CA HIS A 98 -9.15 4.51 -8.76
C HIS A 98 -7.76 4.49 -9.38
N TRP A 99 -7.27 3.29 -9.67
CA TRP A 99 -6.01 3.06 -10.38
C TRP A 99 -6.28 2.24 -11.63
N LYS A 100 -5.39 2.36 -12.61
CA LYS A 100 -5.45 1.57 -13.83
C LYS A 100 -4.34 0.53 -13.82
N ILE A 101 -4.69 -0.73 -13.59
CA ILE A 101 -3.76 -1.87 -13.56
C ILE A 101 -4.18 -2.81 -14.69
N ASP A 102 -3.26 -3.13 -15.59
CA ASP A 102 -3.54 -4.02 -16.75
C ASP A 102 -4.80 -3.60 -17.54
N GLY A 103 -4.95 -2.28 -17.78
CA GLY A 103 -6.10 -1.72 -18.48
C GLY A 103 -7.42 -1.69 -17.69
N LYS A 104 -7.50 -2.33 -16.52
CA LYS A 104 -8.68 -2.38 -15.65
C LYS A 104 -8.63 -1.27 -14.60
N SER A 105 -9.78 -0.65 -14.34
CA SER A 105 -9.92 0.34 -13.27
C SER A 105 -10.18 -0.37 -11.95
N VAL A 106 -9.19 -0.41 -11.07
CA VAL A 106 -9.27 -1.05 -9.74
C VAL A 106 -9.38 -0.01 -8.63
N THR A 107 -10.00 -0.39 -7.51
CA THR A 107 -10.12 0.45 -6.30
C THR A 107 -9.25 -0.02 -5.14
N GLN A 108 -8.58 -1.15 -5.29
CA GLN A 108 -7.61 -1.69 -4.34
C GLN A 108 -6.29 -1.84 -5.08
N ARG A 109 -5.19 -1.53 -4.40
CA ARG A 109 -3.83 -1.52 -4.94
C ARG A 109 -2.88 -2.04 -3.87
N ALA A 110 -1.78 -2.67 -4.28
CA ALA A 110 -0.70 -3.01 -3.38
C ALA A 110 -0.02 -1.74 -2.83
N GLY A 111 0.69 -1.89 -1.71
CA GLY A 111 1.34 -0.76 -1.04
C GLY A 111 2.03 -1.19 0.24
N LEU A 112 2.63 -0.21 0.94
CA LEU A 112 3.31 -0.49 2.21
C LEU A 112 2.29 -0.87 3.28
N PRO A 113 2.34 -2.09 3.86
CA PRO A 113 1.41 -2.48 4.92
C PRO A 113 1.73 -1.70 6.20
N ILE A 114 0.74 -0.95 6.69
CA ILE A 114 0.88 -0.13 7.91
C ILE A 114 0.16 -0.76 9.09
N TYR A 115 -1.05 -1.28 8.86
CA TYR A 115 -1.90 -1.73 9.96
C TYR A 115 -2.86 -2.84 9.57
N MET A 116 -2.93 -3.87 10.40
CA MET A 116 -3.95 -4.91 10.34
C MET A 116 -4.79 -4.90 11.62
N PRO A 117 -6.12 -4.70 11.56
CA PRO A 117 -6.95 -4.69 12.75
C PRO A 117 -7.07 -6.08 13.38
N ARG A 118 -6.83 -6.18 14.69
CA ARG A 118 -6.96 -7.43 15.45
C ARG A 118 -8.34 -8.09 15.30
N PHE A 119 -9.40 -7.30 15.23
CA PHE A 119 -10.78 -7.78 15.12
C PHE A 119 -11.23 -8.06 13.67
N ARG A 120 -10.44 -7.65 12.66
CA ARG A 120 -10.75 -7.87 11.24
C ARG A 120 -9.54 -8.52 10.56
N LYS A 121 -9.44 -9.84 10.71
CA LYS A 121 -8.29 -10.64 10.26
C LYS A 121 -8.07 -10.62 8.73
N HIS A 122 -9.11 -10.35 7.95
CA HIS A 122 -9.04 -10.31 6.48
C HIS A 122 -9.06 -8.89 5.92
N THR A 123 -8.38 -7.97 6.59
CA THR A 123 -8.35 -6.57 6.21
C THR A 123 -7.02 -5.96 6.60
N ILE A 124 -6.36 -5.34 5.64
CA ILE A 124 -5.09 -4.65 5.84
C ILE A 124 -5.20 -3.23 5.30
N PHE A 125 -4.57 -2.29 6.00
CA PHE A 125 -4.49 -0.89 5.62
C PHE A 125 -3.08 -0.63 5.09
N VAL A 126 -3.02 -0.21 3.83
CA VAL A 126 -1.79 -0.05 3.07
C VAL A 126 -1.64 1.38 2.58
N ASP A 127 -0.41 1.87 2.51
CA ASP A 127 -0.11 3.09 1.78
C ASP A 127 0.07 2.76 0.30
N ALA A 128 -0.97 3.02 -0.49
CA ALA A 128 -1.05 2.75 -1.93
C ALA A 128 -0.65 3.95 -2.81
N ASN A 129 -0.06 4.99 -2.20
CA ASN A 129 0.51 6.11 -2.95
C ASN A 129 1.79 5.68 -3.69
N ASP A 130 2.17 6.44 -4.71
CA ASP A 130 3.45 6.28 -5.43
C ASP A 130 4.64 6.87 -4.65
N ASN A 131 4.67 6.63 -3.34
CA ASN A 131 5.70 7.14 -2.44
C ASN A 131 6.81 6.10 -2.25
N HIS A 132 8.05 6.54 -2.23
CA HIS A 132 9.17 5.69 -1.83
C HIS A 132 9.23 5.55 -0.30
N SER A 133 9.31 4.32 0.17
CA SER A 133 9.31 3.99 1.61
C SER A 133 10.66 3.40 2.02
N LEU A 134 11.17 3.83 3.19
CA LEU A 134 12.39 3.30 3.78
C LEU A 134 12.06 2.57 5.10
N LEU A 135 12.30 1.26 5.12
CA LEU A 135 12.09 0.42 6.31
C LEU A 135 13.43 0.16 7.01
N ILE A 136 13.60 0.73 8.21
CA ILE A 136 14.82 0.56 9.02
C ILE A 136 14.55 -0.34 10.22
N GLY A 137 15.51 -1.20 10.53
CA GLY A 137 15.65 -1.74 11.88
C GLY A 137 16.84 -2.70 11.97
N THR A 138 16.98 -3.39 13.09
CA THR A 138 18.06 -4.34 13.33
C THR A 138 17.84 -5.70 12.64
N THR A 139 18.89 -6.50 12.48
CA THR A 139 18.77 -7.91 12.08
C THR A 139 17.86 -8.66 13.06
N ASN A 140 17.07 -9.61 12.58
CA ASN A 140 16.12 -10.40 13.39
C ASN A 140 14.99 -9.59 14.09
N SER A 141 14.74 -8.34 13.67
CA SER A 141 13.56 -7.57 14.14
C SER A 141 12.25 -7.92 13.41
N GLY A 142 12.27 -8.92 12.53
CA GLY A 142 11.08 -9.36 11.79
C GLY A 142 10.69 -8.51 10.59
N LYS A 143 11.52 -7.55 10.13
CA LYS A 143 11.23 -6.72 8.94
C LYS A 143 10.72 -7.51 7.73
N THR A 144 11.40 -8.62 7.43
CA THR A 144 11.07 -9.47 6.29
C THR A 144 9.67 -10.07 6.43
N PHE A 145 9.38 -10.72 7.54
CA PHE A 145 8.10 -11.41 7.77
C PHE A 145 6.94 -10.46 8.05
N SER A 146 7.18 -9.37 8.78
CA SER A 146 6.13 -8.45 9.21
C SER A 146 5.75 -7.41 8.17
N VAL A 147 6.61 -7.14 7.17
CA VAL A 147 6.37 -6.08 6.18
C VAL A 147 6.67 -6.55 4.76
N ILE A 148 7.88 -7.04 4.48
CA ILE A 148 8.30 -7.33 3.09
C ILE A 148 7.49 -8.46 2.47
N LEU A 149 7.36 -9.62 3.14
CA LEU A 149 6.57 -10.73 2.62
C LEU A 149 5.09 -10.37 2.49
N GLN A 150 4.54 -9.58 3.41
CA GLN A 150 3.17 -9.08 3.32
C GLN A 150 2.98 -8.15 2.11
N MET A 151 3.99 -7.32 1.80
CA MET A 151 3.97 -6.45 0.64
C MET A 151 4.05 -7.24 -0.68
N ILE A 152 4.89 -8.28 -0.73
CA ILE A 152 4.99 -9.18 -1.89
C ILE A 152 3.66 -9.92 -2.11
N GLU A 153 3.04 -10.39 -1.02
CA GLU A 153 1.70 -11.01 -1.05
C GLU A 153 0.64 -10.05 -1.60
N LEU A 154 0.66 -8.79 -1.15
CA LEU A 154 -0.25 -7.75 -1.63
C LEU A 154 -0.09 -7.48 -3.12
N VAL A 155 1.15 -7.48 -3.63
CA VAL A 155 1.44 -7.32 -5.06
C VAL A 155 0.84 -8.48 -5.86
N CYS A 156 1.05 -9.72 -5.40
CA CYS A 156 0.48 -10.92 -6.01
C CYS A 156 -1.06 -10.85 -6.07
N MET A 157 -1.69 -10.49 -4.96
CA MET A 157 -3.14 -10.35 -4.86
C MET A 157 -3.67 -9.23 -5.76
N ALA A 158 -2.94 -8.12 -5.88
CA ALA A 158 -3.34 -6.96 -6.67
C ALA A 158 -3.15 -7.14 -8.19
N GLY A 159 -2.45 -8.19 -8.64
CA GLY A 159 -2.13 -8.33 -10.06
C GLY A 159 -1.03 -7.37 -10.51
N GLU A 160 -0.22 -6.83 -9.59
CA GLU A 160 0.86 -5.89 -9.87
C GLU A 160 2.18 -6.62 -10.14
N CYS A 161 3.11 -5.96 -10.83
CA CYS A 161 4.46 -6.47 -11.01
C CYS A 161 5.38 -6.04 -9.86
N ALA A 162 6.38 -6.85 -9.55
CA ALA A 162 7.44 -6.51 -8.60
C ALA A 162 8.81 -6.88 -9.15
N ILE A 163 9.80 -6.05 -8.80
CA ILE A 163 11.22 -6.34 -8.97
C ILE A 163 11.81 -6.39 -7.57
N ILE A 164 12.37 -7.54 -7.20
CA ILE A 164 12.86 -7.78 -5.84
C ILE A 164 14.36 -8.08 -5.92
N ASN A 165 15.15 -7.28 -5.21
CA ASN A 165 16.55 -7.59 -4.97
C ASN A 165 16.66 -8.45 -3.71
N ASP A 166 16.93 -9.74 -3.88
CA ASP A 166 17.08 -10.69 -2.80
C ASP A 166 18.52 -11.25 -2.77
N PRO A 167 19.41 -10.68 -1.96
CA PRO A 167 20.80 -11.13 -1.89
C PRO A 167 20.94 -12.54 -1.27
N LYS A 168 19.91 -13.05 -0.57
CA LYS A 168 19.97 -14.35 0.11
C LYS A 168 19.23 -15.45 -0.63
N GLY A 169 18.20 -15.11 -1.42
CA GLY A 169 17.32 -16.05 -2.09
C GLY A 169 16.13 -16.53 -1.26
N GLU A 170 16.05 -16.15 0.02
CA GLU A 170 14.97 -16.54 0.93
C GLU A 170 13.60 -16.05 0.43
N LEU A 171 13.49 -14.82 -0.08
CA LEU A 171 12.21 -14.26 -0.56
C LEU A 171 11.72 -15.00 -1.79
N TYR A 172 12.63 -15.34 -2.70
CA TYR A 172 12.30 -16.13 -3.88
C TYR A 172 11.73 -17.49 -3.49
N GLU A 173 12.40 -18.20 -2.57
CA GLU A 173 11.95 -19.51 -2.10
C GLU A 173 10.58 -19.46 -1.43
N TYR A 174 10.27 -18.41 -0.66
CA TYR A 174 8.97 -18.26 -0.02
C TYR A 174 7.84 -17.91 -0.99
N THR A 175 8.11 -17.19 -2.08
CA THR A 175 7.05 -16.52 -2.86
C THR A 175 6.92 -17.01 -4.30
N ALA A 176 7.97 -17.61 -4.89
CA ALA A 176 7.97 -17.99 -6.30
C ALA A 176 6.84 -18.96 -6.68
N LYS A 177 6.67 -20.05 -5.92
CA LYS A 177 5.59 -21.03 -6.15
C LYS A 177 4.22 -20.35 -6.21
N GLN A 178 3.98 -19.41 -5.31
CA GLN A 178 2.70 -18.72 -5.23
C GLN A 178 2.46 -17.78 -6.42
N PHE A 179 3.49 -17.07 -6.87
CA PHE A 179 3.40 -16.21 -8.06
C PHE A 179 3.17 -17.04 -9.33
N GLU A 180 3.87 -18.17 -9.49
CA GLU A 180 3.65 -19.12 -10.60
C GLU A 180 2.19 -19.60 -10.62
N GLU A 181 1.65 -20.03 -9.48
CA GLU A 181 0.26 -20.45 -9.35
C GLU A 181 -0.76 -19.33 -9.56
N ALA A 182 -0.35 -18.08 -9.33
CA ALA A 182 -1.15 -16.90 -9.63
C ALA A 182 -1.11 -16.52 -11.12
N GLY A 183 -0.29 -17.20 -11.93
CA GLY A 183 -0.16 -16.99 -13.37
C GLY A 183 0.87 -15.92 -13.74
N TYR A 184 1.77 -15.58 -12.83
CA TYR A 184 2.87 -14.65 -13.11
C TYR A 184 3.99 -15.33 -13.87
N GLU A 185 4.59 -14.58 -14.79
CA GLU A 185 5.91 -14.89 -15.32
C GLU A 185 6.97 -14.49 -14.29
N ILE A 186 7.77 -15.45 -13.85
CA ILE A 186 8.86 -15.23 -12.90
C ILE A 186 10.18 -15.27 -13.66
N ILE A 187 10.97 -14.21 -13.50
CA ILE A 187 12.32 -14.12 -14.05
C ILE A 187 13.30 -14.03 -12.88
N LYS A 188 14.13 -15.05 -12.72
CA LYS A 188 15.17 -15.15 -11.70
C LYS A 188 16.53 -14.79 -12.30
N LEU A 189 17.07 -13.64 -11.90
CA LEU A 189 18.43 -13.23 -12.25
C LEU A 189 19.38 -13.52 -11.08
N ASN A 190 20.17 -14.60 -11.20
CA ASN A 190 21.14 -14.98 -10.18
C ASN A 190 22.57 -14.59 -10.57
N PHE A 191 23.04 -13.47 -10.02
CA PHE A 191 24.39 -12.96 -10.28
C PHE A 191 25.51 -13.74 -9.59
N VAL A 192 25.20 -14.59 -8.60
CA VAL A 192 26.20 -15.43 -7.91
C VAL A 192 26.37 -16.76 -8.64
N ASN A 193 25.27 -17.39 -9.05
CA ASN A 193 25.28 -18.64 -9.79
C ASN A 193 24.49 -18.50 -11.09
N ALA A 194 25.20 -18.16 -12.17
CA ALA A 194 24.62 -17.94 -13.49
C ALA A 194 23.87 -19.17 -14.04
N LYS A 195 24.23 -20.40 -13.65
CA LYS A 195 23.53 -21.62 -14.10
C LYS A 195 22.14 -21.78 -13.48
N ALA A 196 21.90 -21.13 -12.34
CA ALA A 196 20.62 -21.11 -11.64
C ALA A 196 19.82 -19.83 -11.91
N SER A 197 20.27 -19.05 -12.90
CA SER A 197 19.59 -17.86 -13.43
C SER A 197 18.82 -18.25 -14.67
N ASP A 198 17.72 -17.55 -14.94
CA ASP A 198 17.18 -17.49 -16.29
C ASP A 198 18.26 -16.86 -17.17
N ALA A 199 18.73 -17.64 -18.15
CA ALA A 199 19.71 -17.17 -19.09
C ALA A 199 19.04 -16.20 -20.05
N TRP A 200 19.69 -15.08 -20.31
CA TRP A 200 19.32 -14.24 -21.44
C TRP A 200 19.71 -15.02 -22.71
N ALA A 201 18.69 -15.45 -23.48
CA ALA A 201 18.87 -16.12 -24.76
C ALA A 201 19.11 -15.11 -25.88
#